data_AF-A0AAX1TX07-F1
#
_entry.id   AF-A0AAX1TX07-F1
#
_cell.length_a   1.000
_cell.length_b   1.000
_cell.length_c   1.000
_cell.angle_alpha   90.00
_cell.angle_beta   90.00
_cell.angle_gamma   90.00
#
_symmetry.space_group_name_H-M   'P 1'
#
loop_
_entity.id
_entity.type
_entity.pdbx_description
1 polymer ?
#
loop_
_entity_poly.entity_id
_entity_poly.type
_entity_poly.pdbx_seq_one_letter_code
_entity_poly.pdbx_strand_id
1 'polypeptide(L)'
;MKKKEKKMRITRKAIVATLAVMLPVALTGGCGNQDASSQSASADSQTESQDTETDSQDSDSGDDGTPLADGLSGSCEGDDPRLPNVKLDTNAGYLGVEIPGNDQIKPDGFYSYDLMLTNENGDSWMVQLSDYVSSGETNRSVFNMQTNKNLNYPGWSNSDDESTFSTSIPDTAMRGTSMDWQMTLNIDGNDVAKCPTDGTTSLE
;
A
#
# COMPACT_ATOMS: atom_id res chain seq x y z
N MET A 1 -59.73 -9.57 -10.85
CA MET A 1 -59.00 -10.52 -11.72
C MET A 1 -57.55 -10.59 -11.25
N LYS A 2 -57.08 -11.78 -10.84
CA LYS A 2 -55.75 -12.00 -10.24
C LYS A 2 -54.70 -12.20 -11.34
N LYS A 3 -53.68 -11.34 -11.42
CA LYS A 3 -52.55 -11.49 -12.35
C LYS A 3 -51.43 -12.24 -11.61
N LYS A 4 -51.09 -13.44 -12.10
CA LYS A 4 -50.08 -14.35 -11.52
C LYS A 4 -48.67 -13.79 -11.72
N GLU A 5 -47.90 -13.74 -10.64
CA GLU A 5 -46.45 -13.56 -10.63
C GLU A 5 -45.76 -14.73 -11.34
N LYS A 6 -44.67 -14.46 -12.08
CA LYS A 6 -43.76 -15.48 -12.59
C LYS A 6 -42.38 -15.22 -12.00
N LYS A 7 -42.07 -15.91 -10.89
CA LYS A 7 -40.70 -16.06 -10.35
C LYS A 7 -39.85 -16.80 -11.37
N MET A 8 -38.77 -16.19 -11.85
CA MET A 8 -37.70 -16.89 -12.54
C MET A 8 -36.52 -17.03 -11.58
N ARG A 9 -36.22 -18.27 -11.19
CA ARG A 9 -35.02 -18.66 -10.44
C ARG A 9 -33.94 -18.99 -11.47
N ILE A 10 -32.81 -18.29 -11.45
CA ILE A 10 -31.63 -18.70 -12.22
C ILE A 10 -30.65 -19.34 -11.23
N THR A 11 -30.49 -20.64 -11.41
CA THR A 11 -29.66 -21.53 -10.60
C THR A 11 -28.19 -21.37 -10.96
N ARG A 12 -27.35 -21.36 -9.91
CA ARG A 12 -25.89 -21.32 -9.91
C ARG A 12 -25.25 -22.33 -10.88
N LYS A 13 -24.15 -21.95 -11.52
CA LYS A 13 -23.12 -22.89 -11.96
C LYS A 13 -21.77 -22.41 -11.42
N ALA A 14 -21.29 -23.09 -10.38
CA ALA A 14 -19.90 -23.04 -9.98
C ALA A 14 -19.08 -23.72 -11.09
N ILE A 15 -18.05 -23.04 -11.57
CA ILE A 15 -17.01 -23.67 -12.38
C ILE A 15 -15.80 -23.81 -11.46
N VAL A 16 -15.64 -25.00 -10.90
CA VAL A 16 -14.40 -25.49 -10.33
C VAL A 16 -13.78 -26.38 -11.39
N ALA A 17 -12.59 -26.04 -11.87
CA ALA A 17 -11.75 -26.96 -12.63
C ALA A 17 -10.30 -26.86 -12.14
N THR A 18 -9.98 -27.86 -11.34
CA THR A 18 -8.71 -28.29 -10.76
C THR A 18 -7.57 -28.53 -11.76
N LEU A 19 -6.37 -28.13 -11.33
CA LEU A 19 -5.07 -28.84 -11.31
C LEU A 19 -4.37 -29.36 -12.59
N ALA A 20 -3.10 -28.91 -12.66
CA ALA A 20 -1.85 -29.66 -12.89
C ALA A 20 -1.49 -30.14 -14.32
N VAL A 21 -0.24 -29.87 -14.74
CA VAL A 21 0.88 -30.84 -14.74
C VAL A 21 2.17 -30.17 -15.26
N MET A 22 3.28 -30.58 -14.63
CA MET A 22 4.69 -30.24 -14.84
C MET A 22 5.22 -30.50 -16.27
N LEU A 23 6.35 -29.89 -16.65
CA LEU A 23 7.65 -30.57 -16.86
C LEU A 23 8.78 -29.58 -17.27
N PRO A 24 10.07 -29.95 -17.11
CA PRO A 24 11.21 -29.06 -16.94
C PRO A 24 11.93 -28.74 -18.24
N VAL A 25 12.61 -27.60 -18.28
CA VAL A 25 13.67 -27.34 -19.27
C VAL A 25 15.01 -27.42 -18.56
N ALA A 26 15.68 -28.55 -18.71
CA ALA A 26 17.10 -28.70 -18.47
C ALA A 26 17.83 -28.81 -19.82
N LEU A 27 19.16 -28.63 -19.76
CA LEU A 27 20.20 -28.70 -20.80
C LEU A 27 20.55 -27.31 -21.39
N THR A 28 21.80 -26.85 -21.47
CA THR A 28 23.14 -27.44 -21.26
C THR A 28 24.16 -26.31 -21.42
N GLY A 29 25.31 -26.38 -20.71
CA GLY A 29 26.54 -25.76 -21.20
C GLY A 29 27.57 -25.36 -20.14
N GLY A 30 28.61 -26.18 -19.94
CA GLY A 30 29.86 -25.73 -19.29
C GLY A 30 30.66 -26.81 -18.56
N CYS A 31 31.60 -27.45 -19.26
CA CYS A 31 32.68 -28.35 -18.79
C CYS A 31 33.54 -27.70 -17.68
N GLY A 32 34.32 -28.35 -16.80
CA GLY A 32 34.84 -29.71 -16.56
C GLY A 32 35.69 -29.58 -15.26
N ASN A 33 35.94 -30.61 -14.45
CA ASN A 33 37.00 -31.59 -14.66
C ASN A 33 36.83 -32.74 -13.63
N GLN A 34 37.21 -33.95 -14.03
CA GLN A 34 37.06 -35.21 -13.31
C GLN A 34 38.13 -35.37 -12.23
N ASP A 35 37.79 -36.07 -11.14
CA ASP A 35 38.60 -37.19 -10.65
C ASP A 35 37.69 -38.20 -9.91
N ALA A 36 37.99 -39.48 -10.11
CA ALA A 36 37.14 -40.63 -9.77
C ALA A 36 37.69 -41.43 -8.58
N SER A 37 36.87 -42.42 -8.15
CA SER A 37 37.15 -43.54 -7.21
C SER A 37 36.68 -43.27 -5.77
N SER A 38 35.94 -44.13 -5.04
CA SER A 38 35.42 -45.50 -5.27
C SER A 38 34.36 -45.85 -4.19
N GLN A 39 33.42 -46.73 -4.57
CA GLN A 39 32.56 -47.67 -3.79
C GLN A 39 32.15 -47.45 -2.30
N SER A 40 30.83 -47.34 -2.13
CA SER A 40 29.91 -48.13 -1.26
C SER A 40 30.17 -48.34 0.24
N ALA A 41 29.28 -47.82 1.09
CA ALA A 41 28.30 -48.59 1.90
C ALA A 41 27.65 -47.77 3.04
N SER A 42 26.32 -47.85 3.12
CA SER A 42 25.47 -47.98 4.32
C SER A 42 25.51 -46.99 5.49
N ALA A 43 24.32 -46.43 5.73
CA ALA A 43 23.62 -46.31 7.02
C ALA A 43 23.83 -45.08 7.94
N ASP A 44 22.66 -44.60 8.36
CA ASP A 44 22.28 -43.87 9.57
C ASP A 44 22.52 -42.35 9.71
N SER A 45 21.43 -41.64 9.43
CA SER A 45 20.74 -40.70 10.32
C SER A 45 21.56 -39.96 11.38
N GLN A 46 21.82 -38.67 11.11
CA GLN A 46 21.91 -37.66 12.17
C GLN A 46 21.10 -36.41 11.79
N THR A 47 20.10 -36.16 12.62
CA THR A 47 19.42 -34.88 12.80
C THR A 47 20.44 -33.83 13.24
N GLU A 48 20.64 -32.78 12.46
CA GLU A 48 21.06 -31.48 13.00
C GLU A 48 20.04 -30.43 12.57
N SER A 49 19.34 -29.92 13.57
CA SER A 49 18.47 -28.77 13.48
C SER A 49 19.34 -27.54 13.69
N GLN A 50 19.37 -26.63 12.72
CA GLN A 50 19.56 -25.19 12.88
C GLN A 50 19.92 -24.62 11.51
N ASP A 51 19.03 -23.78 11.00
CA ASP A 51 19.36 -22.51 10.35
C ASP A 51 18.02 -21.81 10.11
N THR A 52 17.43 -21.34 11.20
CA THR A 52 16.50 -20.21 11.12
C THR A 52 17.33 -19.02 10.72
N GLU A 53 17.30 -18.67 9.43
CA GLU A 53 17.65 -17.33 8.96
C GLU A 53 16.80 -16.35 9.76
N THR A 54 17.43 -15.84 10.83
CA THR A 54 16.95 -14.71 11.60
C THR A 54 17.14 -13.54 10.66
N ASP A 55 16.04 -13.06 10.07
CA ASP A 55 16.02 -11.82 9.31
C ASP A 55 16.52 -10.68 10.21
N SER A 56 17.83 -10.44 10.09
CA SER A 56 18.56 -9.19 10.26
C SER A 56 17.78 -8.07 10.97
N GLN A 57 17.76 -8.13 12.30
CA GLN A 57 17.75 -6.92 13.11
C GLN A 57 19.16 -6.30 13.01
N ASP A 58 19.31 -5.33 12.13
CA ASP A 58 20.05 -4.09 12.33
C ASP A 58 20.41 -3.52 10.96
N SER A 59 19.64 -2.53 10.57
CA SER A 59 20.23 -1.36 9.94
C SER A 59 19.45 -0.17 10.46
N ASP A 60 19.91 0.32 11.62
CA ASP A 60 20.00 1.75 11.88
C ASP A 60 20.76 2.39 10.71
N SER A 61 20.06 2.53 9.58
CA SER A 61 20.44 3.47 8.54
C SER A 61 20.07 4.80 9.15
N GLY A 62 21.00 5.38 9.90
CA GLY A 62 20.92 6.74 10.40
C GLY A 62 20.45 7.63 9.28
N ASP A 63 19.16 7.93 9.30
CA ASP A 63 18.52 8.81 8.38
C ASP A 63 18.69 10.20 9.00
N ASP A 64 19.86 10.79 8.73
CA ASP A 64 20.36 12.04 9.31
C ASP A 64 19.50 13.28 8.97
N GLY A 65 18.33 13.08 8.35
CA GLY A 65 17.34 14.11 8.11
C GLY A 65 16.55 14.44 9.37
N THR A 66 16.15 15.70 9.51
CA THR A 66 15.17 16.09 10.51
C THR A 66 13.81 15.50 10.12
N PRO A 67 13.06 14.86 11.04
CA PRO A 67 11.66 14.49 10.81
C PRO A 67 10.86 15.62 10.17
N LEU A 68 9.77 15.29 9.49
CA LEU A 68 8.85 16.29 8.98
C LEU A 68 8.53 17.31 10.08
N ALA A 69 8.65 18.60 9.77
CA ALA A 69 8.44 19.64 10.76
C ALA A 69 6.99 19.64 11.27
N ASP A 70 6.82 19.86 12.58
CA ASP A 70 5.52 20.14 13.19
C ASP A 70 5.03 21.55 12.80
N GLY A 71 3.70 21.73 12.76
CA GLY A 71 3.05 23.02 12.54
C GLY A 71 2.82 23.39 11.08
N LEU A 72 3.14 22.50 10.14
CA LEU A 72 2.84 22.67 8.73
C LEU A 72 1.35 22.46 8.50
N SER A 73 0.80 23.16 7.53
CA SER A 73 -0.58 22.99 7.11
C SER A 73 -0.76 23.20 5.62
N GLY A 74 -1.75 22.54 5.04
CA GLY A 74 -2.16 22.81 3.68
C GLY A 74 -3.52 22.26 3.37
N SER A 75 -4.13 22.81 2.33
CA SER A 75 -5.40 22.31 1.83
C SER A 75 -5.49 22.52 0.33
N CYS A 76 -6.32 21.71 -0.32
CA CYS A 76 -6.71 21.93 -1.70
C CYS A 76 -8.21 21.70 -1.85
N GLU A 77 -8.78 22.34 -2.85
CA GLU A 77 -10.14 22.10 -3.31
C GLU A 77 -10.07 21.25 -4.57
N GLY A 78 -10.89 20.21 -4.62
CA GLY A 78 -11.06 19.34 -5.78
C GLY A 78 -12.41 19.59 -6.45
N ASP A 79 -12.48 19.26 -7.73
CA ASP A 79 -13.65 19.41 -8.59
C ASP A 79 -14.51 18.14 -8.67
N ASP A 80 -14.02 17.02 -8.11
CA ASP A 80 -14.77 15.77 -8.01
C ASP A 80 -15.44 15.64 -6.62
N PRO A 81 -16.75 15.32 -6.54
CA PRO A 81 -17.44 15.18 -5.25
C PRO A 81 -16.91 14.06 -4.35
N ARG A 82 -16.11 13.13 -4.88
CA ARG A 82 -15.45 12.05 -4.12
C ARG A 82 -14.11 12.48 -3.52
N LEU A 83 -13.55 13.60 -3.97
CA LEU A 83 -12.35 14.23 -3.42
C LEU A 83 -12.53 15.76 -3.45
N PRO A 84 -13.54 16.31 -2.77
CA PRO A 84 -13.92 17.71 -2.90
C PRO A 84 -12.93 18.65 -2.21
N ASN A 85 -12.25 18.20 -1.16
CA ASN A 85 -11.21 18.93 -0.46
C ASN A 85 -10.27 17.90 0.20
N VAL A 86 -9.01 18.27 0.38
CA VAL A 86 -8.07 17.57 1.26
C VAL A 86 -7.45 18.59 2.21
N LYS A 87 -7.38 18.27 3.50
CA LYS A 87 -6.60 19.03 4.48
C LYS A 87 -5.49 18.15 5.04
N LEU A 88 -4.32 18.76 5.18
CA LEU A 88 -3.14 18.18 5.78
C LEU A 88 -2.63 19.11 6.87
N ASP A 89 -2.22 18.55 7.99
CA ASP A 89 -1.54 19.27 9.06
C ASP A 89 -0.49 18.39 9.74
N THR A 90 0.55 19.00 10.30
CA THR A 90 1.51 18.29 11.14
C THR A 90 1.40 18.74 12.58
N ASN A 91 1.20 17.77 13.48
CA ASN A 91 1.04 18.04 14.90
C ASN A 91 1.58 16.89 15.75
N ALA A 92 2.50 17.24 16.67
CA ALA A 92 3.03 16.34 17.68
C ALA A 92 3.64 15.04 17.11
N GLY A 93 4.35 15.15 15.99
CA GLY A 93 5.00 14.00 15.35
C GLY A 93 4.10 13.19 14.41
N TYR A 94 2.99 13.77 13.93
CA TYR A 94 2.05 13.12 13.03
C TYR A 94 1.65 14.01 11.87
N LEU A 95 1.54 13.42 10.69
CA LEU A 95 0.80 13.97 9.56
C LEU A 95 -0.69 13.60 9.70
N GLY A 96 -1.52 14.60 9.97
CA GLY A 96 -2.97 14.55 9.87
C GLY A 96 -3.42 14.62 8.42
N VAL A 97 -4.41 13.80 8.07
CA VAL A 97 -5.07 13.82 6.76
C VAL A 97 -6.58 13.82 7.01
N GLU A 98 -7.30 14.77 6.43
CA GLU A 98 -8.76 14.86 6.47
C GLU A 98 -9.31 15.03 5.05
N ILE A 99 -10.27 14.16 4.69
CA ILE A 99 -10.86 14.06 3.36
C ILE A 99 -12.38 13.90 3.50
N PRO A 100 -13.18 14.96 3.32
CA PRO A 100 -14.62 14.85 3.19
C PRO A 100 -15.04 14.16 1.88
N GLY A 101 -16.30 13.75 1.78
CA GLY A 101 -16.86 13.11 0.58
C GLY A 101 -16.62 11.60 0.48
N ASN A 102 -16.16 10.98 1.56
CA ASN A 102 -15.87 9.55 1.61
C ASN A 102 -17.13 8.69 1.37
N ASP A 103 -18.32 9.18 1.71
CA ASP A 103 -19.62 8.54 1.44
C ASP A 103 -20.01 8.53 -0.06
N GLN A 104 -19.31 9.33 -0.89
CA GLN A 104 -19.49 9.33 -2.34
C GLN A 104 -18.68 8.22 -3.03
N ILE A 105 -17.74 7.60 -2.33
CA ILE A 105 -16.90 6.53 -2.86
C ILE A 105 -17.67 5.21 -2.88
N LYS A 106 -17.90 4.68 -4.08
CA LYS A 106 -18.69 3.46 -4.33
C LYS A 106 -17.89 2.52 -5.22
N PRO A 107 -16.86 1.84 -4.68
CA PRO A 107 -16.00 0.94 -5.43
C PRO A 107 -16.66 -0.43 -5.58
N ASP A 108 -16.31 -1.16 -6.64
CA ASP A 108 -16.71 -2.55 -6.81
C ASP A 108 -15.81 -3.49 -5.97
N GLY A 109 -14.54 -3.12 -5.74
CA GLY A 109 -13.62 -3.93 -4.95
C GLY A 109 -12.57 -3.16 -4.16
N PHE A 110 -12.17 -1.96 -4.60
CA PHE A 110 -11.03 -1.24 -4.02
C PHE A 110 -11.11 0.27 -4.23
N TYR A 111 -10.61 1.03 -3.25
CA TYR A 111 -10.18 2.42 -3.46
C TYR A 111 -8.93 2.75 -2.66
N SER A 112 -8.18 3.75 -3.11
CA SER A 112 -7.08 4.34 -2.35
C SER A 112 -7.02 5.85 -2.47
N TYR A 113 -6.60 6.48 -1.38
CA TYR A 113 -6.03 7.82 -1.39
C TYR A 113 -4.51 7.67 -1.41
N ASP A 114 -3.89 8.15 -2.49
CA ASP A 114 -2.44 8.14 -2.69
C ASP A 114 -1.93 9.57 -2.58
N LEU A 115 -1.28 9.88 -1.46
CA LEU A 115 -0.69 11.18 -1.17
C LEU A 115 0.82 11.13 -1.45
N MET A 116 1.23 11.86 -2.48
CA MET A 116 2.64 12.12 -2.79
C MET A 116 3.10 13.35 -2.02
N LEU A 117 4.24 13.24 -1.34
CA LEU A 117 4.92 14.32 -0.62
C LEU A 117 6.34 14.44 -1.16
N THR A 118 6.78 15.63 -1.50
CA THR A 118 8.13 15.93 -1.98
C THR A 118 8.72 17.10 -1.19
N ASN A 119 9.86 16.90 -0.55
CA ASN A 119 10.50 17.95 0.24
C ASN A 119 11.34 18.92 -0.61
N GLU A 120 11.89 19.94 0.04
CA GLU A 120 12.77 20.95 -0.58
C GLU A 120 14.03 20.38 -1.27
N ASN A 121 14.45 19.16 -0.91
CA ASN A 121 15.61 18.48 -1.50
C ASN A 121 15.24 17.59 -2.69
N GLY A 122 13.94 17.44 -2.98
CA GLY A 122 13.42 16.53 -4.00
C GLY A 122 13.23 15.08 -3.54
N ASP A 123 13.45 14.79 -2.25
CA ASP A 123 13.09 13.50 -1.67
C ASP A 123 11.58 13.39 -1.61
N SER A 124 11.06 12.20 -1.87
CA SER A 124 9.64 11.93 -2.03
C SER A 124 9.18 10.68 -1.31
N TRP A 125 7.98 10.78 -0.73
CA TRP A 125 7.27 9.71 -0.05
C TRP A 125 5.87 9.55 -0.63
N MET A 126 5.42 8.31 -0.72
CA MET A 126 4.04 7.99 -1.06
C MET A 126 3.33 7.43 0.17
N VAL A 127 2.40 8.22 0.70
CA VAL A 127 1.44 7.77 1.71
C VAL A 127 0.30 7.09 0.97
N GLN A 128 0.12 5.79 1.22
CA GLN A 128 -0.94 5.00 0.61
C GLN A 128 -1.96 4.61 1.67
N LEU A 129 -3.21 5.00 1.42
CA LEU A 129 -4.35 4.75 2.27
C LEU A 129 -5.37 3.98 1.45
N SER A 130 -5.42 2.66 1.61
CA SER A 130 -6.24 1.79 0.78
C SER A 130 -7.28 1.02 1.58
N ASP A 131 -8.43 0.79 0.95
CA ASP A 131 -9.51 -0.04 1.48
C ASP A 131 -9.93 -1.05 0.40
N TYR A 132 -9.68 -2.31 0.71
CA TYR A 132 -10.03 -3.47 -0.10
C TYR A 132 -11.43 -3.94 0.33
N VAL A 133 -12.46 -3.22 -0.11
CA VAL A 133 -13.87 -3.41 0.27
C VAL A 133 -14.33 -4.88 0.14
N SER A 134 -13.80 -5.59 -0.85
CA SER A 134 -14.14 -7.01 -1.07
C SER A 134 -13.61 -7.97 0.01
N SER A 135 -12.45 -7.68 0.62
CA SER A 135 -11.87 -8.49 1.71
C SER A 135 -12.10 -7.88 3.09
N GLY A 136 -12.41 -6.59 3.18
CA GLY A 136 -12.47 -5.82 4.41
C GLY A 136 -11.08 -5.48 4.97
N GLU A 137 -10.02 -5.64 4.17
CA GLU A 137 -8.65 -5.28 4.54
C GLU A 137 -8.39 -3.81 4.24
N THR A 138 -7.63 -3.15 5.11
CA THR A 138 -7.20 -1.76 4.92
C THR A 138 -5.69 -1.68 4.98
N ASN A 139 -5.09 -0.81 4.17
CA ASN A 139 -3.68 -0.49 4.21
C ASN A 139 -3.48 0.98 4.59
N ARG A 140 -2.53 1.22 5.49
CA ARG A 140 -2.03 2.55 5.82
C ARG A 140 -0.52 2.48 5.85
N SER A 141 0.13 2.97 4.81
CA SER A 141 1.57 2.81 4.65
C SER A 141 2.26 4.07 4.13
N VAL A 142 3.56 4.17 4.42
CA VAL A 142 4.44 5.21 3.88
C VAL A 142 5.59 4.52 3.15
N PHE A 143 5.66 4.73 1.85
CA PHE A 143 6.73 4.25 1.00
C PHE A 143 7.75 5.37 0.77
N ASN A 144 8.99 5.14 1.19
CA ASN A 144 10.11 6.05 0.93
C ASN A 144 10.72 5.72 -0.44
N MET A 145 10.62 6.65 -1.39
CA MET A 145 11.03 6.42 -2.78
C MET A 145 12.55 6.43 -2.97
N GLN A 146 13.32 6.91 -2.00
CA GLN A 146 14.78 6.99 -2.07
C GLN A 146 15.39 5.65 -1.67
N THR A 147 14.81 5.02 -0.65
CA THR A 147 15.32 3.81 -0.02
C THR A 147 14.56 2.54 -0.42
N ASN A 148 13.39 2.69 -1.06
CA ASN A 148 12.44 1.62 -1.34
C ASN A 148 11.93 0.89 -0.07
N LYS A 149 12.03 1.53 1.10
CA LYS A 149 11.47 0.99 2.35
C LYS A 149 9.99 1.35 2.44
N ASN A 150 9.15 0.37 2.80
CA ASN A 150 7.74 0.56 3.08
C ASN A 150 7.47 0.36 4.58
N LEU A 151 6.84 1.33 5.22
CA LEU A 151 6.41 1.26 6.61
C LEU A 151 4.90 1.14 6.67
N ASN A 152 4.40 0.09 7.32
CA ASN A 152 2.96 -0.15 7.48
C ASN A 152 2.54 0.21 8.90
N TYR A 153 1.40 0.88 9.02
CA TYR A 153 0.82 1.32 10.28
C TYR A 153 -0.56 0.69 10.48
N PRO A 154 -0.90 0.23 11.71
CA PRO A 154 -2.21 -0.33 11.99
C PRO A 154 -3.29 0.76 11.95
N GLY A 155 -4.55 0.38 11.72
CA GLY A 155 -5.70 1.31 11.74
C GLY A 155 -6.04 1.89 10.36
N TRP A 156 -7.25 2.44 10.25
CA TRP A 156 -7.78 2.99 9.00
C TRP A 156 -8.18 4.45 9.15
N SER A 157 -9.31 4.72 9.79
CA SER A 157 -9.80 6.07 10.02
C SER A 157 -9.97 6.39 11.51
N ASN A 158 -9.71 7.65 11.86
CA ASN A 158 -9.94 8.26 13.16
C ASN A 158 -11.33 8.95 13.24
N SER A 159 -12.07 8.99 12.14
CA SER A 159 -13.39 9.64 12.06
C SER A 159 -14.51 8.67 12.46
N ASP A 160 -15.46 9.16 13.25
CA ASP A 160 -16.75 8.48 13.50
C ASP A 160 -17.83 8.85 12.46
N ASP A 161 -17.53 9.78 11.55
CA ASP A 161 -18.42 10.23 10.47
C ASP A 161 -18.05 9.53 9.16
N GLU A 162 -18.93 8.69 8.64
CA GLU A 162 -18.73 7.93 7.40
C GLU A 162 -18.51 8.83 6.16
N SER A 163 -18.96 10.08 6.21
CA SER A 163 -18.77 11.05 5.12
C SER A 163 -17.39 11.70 5.10
N THR A 164 -16.61 11.54 6.17
CA THR A 164 -15.27 12.12 6.30
C THR A 164 -14.27 11.05 6.66
N PHE A 165 -13.32 10.80 5.77
CA PHE A 165 -12.15 10.02 6.12
C PHE A 165 -11.13 10.91 6.83
N SER A 166 -10.64 10.48 7.99
CA SER A 166 -9.49 11.11 8.64
C SER A 166 -8.49 10.10 9.16
N THR A 167 -7.20 10.41 9.17
CA THR A 167 -6.15 9.56 9.74
C THR A 167 -4.98 10.41 10.25
N SER A 168 -4.15 9.80 11.09
CA SER A 168 -2.89 10.39 11.57
C SER A 168 -1.77 9.37 11.35
N ILE A 169 -0.74 9.78 10.63
CA ILE A 169 0.38 8.92 10.24
C ILE A 169 1.62 9.42 10.96
N PRO A 170 2.40 8.56 11.65
CA PRO A 170 3.66 8.96 12.25
C PRO A 170 4.56 9.63 11.21
N ASP A 171 4.99 10.85 11.50
CA ASP A 171 5.76 11.66 10.56
C ASP A 171 7.24 11.26 10.50
N THR A 172 7.65 10.38 11.41
CA THR A 172 9.00 9.82 11.52
C THR A 172 9.44 9.01 10.31
N ALA A 173 8.55 8.73 9.35
CA ALA A 173 8.90 8.16 8.06
C ALA A 173 9.35 9.21 7.03
N MET A 174 8.97 10.48 7.23
CA MET A 174 9.07 11.59 6.27
C MET A 174 10.04 12.66 6.79
N ARG A 175 10.66 13.42 5.88
CA ARG A 175 11.71 14.40 6.24
C ARG A 175 11.53 15.68 5.44
N GLY A 176 11.53 16.83 6.11
CA GLY A 176 11.48 18.12 5.43
C GLY A 176 10.91 19.23 6.30
N THR A 177 11.21 20.47 5.93
CA THR A 177 10.66 21.67 6.56
C THR A 177 9.52 22.29 5.76
N SER A 178 9.32 21.82 4.52
CA SER A 178 8.21 22.14 3.63
C SER A 178 7.95 20.94 2.72
N MET A 179 6.74 20.81 2.19
CA MET A 179 6.41 19.71 1.29
C MET A 179 5.55 20.20 0.14
N ASP A 180 5.99 19.97 -1.10
CA ASP A 180 5.06 19.91 -2.23
C ASP A 180 4.26 18.62 -2.11
N TRP A 181 2.96 18.68 -2.42
CA TRP A 181 2.09 17.54 -2.22
C TRP A 181 0.97 17.46 -3.26
N GLN A 182 0.51 16.22 -3.45
CA GLN A 182 -0.66 15.91 -4.25
C GLN A 182 -1.33 14.65 -3.72
N MET A 183 -2.64 14.72 -3.55
CA MET A 183 -3.53 13.59 -3.34
C MET A 183 -4.13 13.12 -4.67
N THR A 184 -4.15 11.81 -4.89
CA THR A 184 -4.93 11.17 -5.95
C THR A 184 -5.91 10.19 -5.33
N LEU A 185 -7.15 10.20 -5.79
CA LEU A 185 -8.13 9.16 -5.48
C LEU A 185 -8.13 8.14 -6.62
N ASN A 186 -7.80 6.90 -6.29
CA ASN A 186 -7.90 5.76 -7.19
C ASN A 186 -9.11 4.91 -6.79
N ILE A 187 -9.96 4.53 -7.76
CA ILE A 187 -11.08 3.61 -7.57
C ILE A 187 -10.96 2.48 -8.59
N ASP A 188 -10.92 1.25 -8.09
CA ASP A 188 -10.84 0.03 -8.88
C ASP A 188 -9.75 0.07 -9.98
N GLY A 189 -8.59 0.66 -9.64
CA GLY A 189 -7.42 0.77 -10.52
C GLY A 189 -7.40 1.99 -11.43
N ASN A 190 -8.35 2.92 -11.29
CA ASN A 190 -8.40 4.15 -12.10
C ASN A 190 -8.25 5.38 -11.22
N ASP A 191 -7.34 6.28 -11.59
CA ASP A 191 -7.29 7.63 -11.00
C ASP A 191 -8.54 8.39 -11.43
N VAL A 192 -9.40 8.72 -10.47
CA VAL A 192 -10.69 9.36 -10.74
C VAL A 192 -10.75 10.82 -10.30
N ALA A 193 -9.91 11.23 -9.35
CA ALA A 193 -9.82 12.60 -8.87
C ALA A 193 -8.41 12.91 -8.38
N LYS A 194 -8.02 14.18 -8.41
CA LYS A 194 -6.73 14.67 -7.94
C LYS A 194 -6.91 15.98 -7.19
N CYS A 195 -6.07 16.21 -6.22
CA CYS A 195 -6.05 17.43 -5.43
C CYS A 195 -4.59 17.74 -5.11
N PRO A 196 -4.00 18.81 -5.65
CA PRO A 196 -4.61 19.82 -6.52
C PRO A 196 -4.93 19.31 -7.93
N THR A 197 -6.06 19.77 -8.50
CA THR A 197 -6.53 19.43 -9.85
C THR A 197 -5.67 20.11 -10.95
N ASP A 198 -5.13 21.30 -10.68
CA ASP A 198 -4.54 22.21 -11.69
C ASP A 198 -3.03 22.49 -11.54
N GLY A 199 -2.36 22.04 -10.47
CA GLY A 199 -0.90 22.18 -10.30
C GLY A 199 -0.46 22.16 -8.83
N THR A 200 0.84 22.08 -8.55
CA THR A 200 1.47 21.88 -7.21
C THR A 200 0.85 22.66 -6.04
N THR A 201 0.56 21.96 -4.94
CA THR A 201 0.22 22.56 -3.62
C THR A 201 1.39 22.32 -2.67
N SER A 202 1.62 23.24 -1.73
CA SER A 202 2.67 23.09 -0.71
C SER A 202 2.07 23.07 0.71
N LEU A 203 2.78 22.44 1.65
CA LEU A 203 2.56 22.52 3.10
C LEU A 203 3.56 23.54 3.67
N GLU A 204 3.05 24.56 4.36
CA GLU A 204 3.82 25.64 5.00
C GLU A 204 3.41 25.85 6.46
#